data_AF-A0A2V7FBL7-F1
#
_entry.id   AF-A0A2V7FBL7-F1
#
_cell.length_a   1.000
_cell.length_b   1.000
_cell.length_c   1.000
_cell.angle_alpha   90.00
_cell.angle_beta   90.00
_cell.angle_gamma   90.00
#
_symmetry.space_group_name_H-M   'P 1'
#
loop_
_entity.id
_entity.type
_entity.pdbx_description
1 polymer ?
#
loop_
_entity_poly.entity_id
_entity_poly.type
_entity_poly.pdbx_seq_one_letter_code
_entity_poly.pdbx_strand_id
1 'polypeptide(L)'
;MRSVRRVTWAALNWCKRIARKIGDFQARVILIVFYFAILGPFAVWLRWSSDPLAIKPGTPRGWRPRESPGGTSLERAIRQS
;
A
#
# COMPACT_ATOMS: atom_id res chain seq x y z
N MET A 1 -40.06 39.83 12.69
CA MET A 1 -38.66 39.40 12.43
C MET A 1 -38.16 38.29 13.39
N ARG A 2 -38.92 37.19 13.59
CA ARG A 2 -38.49 36.05 14.45
C ARG A 2 -38.48 34.69 13.73
N SER A 3 -39.02 34.59 12.52
CA SER A 3 -39.12 33.33 11.75
C SER A 3 -37.82 32.94 11.03
N VAL A 4 -37.02 33.91 10.58
CA VAL A 4 -35.78 33.67 9.80
C VAL A 4 -34.72 32.92 10.60
N ARG A 5 -34.62 33.17 11.91
CA ARG A 5 -33.61 32.55 12.78
C ARG A 5 -33.73 31.03 12.87
N ARG A 6 -34.94 30.46 12.80
CA ARG A 6 -35.10 29.00 12.97
C ARG A 6 -34.63 28.21 11.75
N VAL A 7 -34.87 28.74 10.55
CA VAL A 7 -34.48 28.08 9.30
C VAL A 7 -32.95 28.09 9.14
N THR A 8 -32.28 29.18 9.54
CA THR A 8 -30.82 29.28 9.46
C THR A 8 -30.11 28.29 10.39
N TRP A 9 -30.63 28.05 11.60
CA TRP A 9 -30.03 27.08 12.53
C TRP A 9 -30.22 25.63 12.08
N ALA A 10 -31.40 25.30 11.54
CA ALA A 10 -31.67 23.95 11.02
C ALA A 10 -30.82 23.64 9.77
N ALA A 11 -30.73 24.59 8.84
CA ALA A 11 -29.88 24.47 7.65
C ALA A 11 -28.40 24.34 8.02
N LEU A 12 -27.91 25.14 8.97
CA LEU A 12 -26.52 25.08 9.43
C LEU A 12 -26.16 23.72 10.04
N ASN A 13 -27.04 23.16 10.86
CA ASN A 13 -26.83 21.84 11.47
C ASN A 13 -26.81 20.72 10.42
N TRP A 14 -27.66 20.81 9.40
CA TRP A 14 -27.70 19.83 8.32
C TRP A 14 -26.45 19.92 7.42
N CYS A 15 -26.05 21.13 7.04
CA CYS A 15 -24.79 21.39 6.32
C CYS A 15 -23.57 20.88 7.09
N LYS A 16 -23.50 21.09 8.42
CA LYS A 16 -22.38 20.60 9.25
C LYS A 16 -22.24 19.08 9.23
N ARG A 17 -23.37 18.35 9.23
CA ARG A 17 -23.37 16.88 9.19
C ARG A 17 -22.90 16.34 7.84
N ILE A 18 -23.24 17.03 6.75
CA ILE A 18 -22.79 16.68 5.39
C ILE A 18 -21.31 17.03 5.20
N ALA A 19 -20.90 18.23 5.64
CA ALA A 19 -19.53 18.68 5.57
C ALA A 19 -18.56 17.73 6.29
N ARG A 20 -18.97 17.12 7.40
CA ARG A 20 -18.15 16.12 8.11
C ARG A 20 -17.91 14.88 7.26
N LYS A 21 -18.96 14.32 6.63
CA LYS A 21 -18.82 13.15 5.75
C LYS A 21 -17.97 13.44 4.51
N ILE A 22 -18.14 14.62 3.92
CA ILE A 22 -17.35 15.06 2.76
C ILE A 22 -15.89 15.28 3.16
N GLY A 23 -15.66 15.89 4.33
CA GLY A 23 -14.33 16.10 4.87
C GLY A 23 -13.60 14.78 5.13
N ASP A 24 -14.26 13.79 5.73
CA ASP A 24 -13.68 12.46 5.96
C ASP A 24 -13.35 11.76 4.63
N PHE A 25 -14.22 11.89 3.62
CA PHE A 25 -13.97 11.35 2.29
C PHE A 25 -12.78 12.04 1.62
N GLN A 26 -12.74 13.37 1.62
CA GLN A 26 -11.62 14.13 1.05
C GLN A 26 -10.30 13.83 1.76
N ALA A 27 -10.30 13.76 3.10
CA ALA A 27 -9.11 13.43 3.87
C ALA A 27 -8.57 12.04 3.49
N ARG A 28 -9.44 11.05 3.33
CA ARG A 28 -9.04 9.71 2.84
C ARG A 28 -8.48 9.75 1.43
N VAL A 29 -9.12 10.47 0.51
CA VAL A 29 -8.65 10.58 -0.87
C VAL A 29 -7.28 11.24 -0.91
N ILE A 30 -7.08 12.35 -0.20
CA ILE A 30 -5.79 13.05 -0.10
C ILE A 30 -4.74 12.12 0.49
N LEU A 31 -5.06 11.40 1.56
CA LEU A 31 -4.13 10.45 2.20
C LEU A 31 -3.72 9.33 1.25
N ILE A 32 -4.68 8.75 0.51
CA ILE A 32 -4.43 7.72 -0.49
C ILE A 32 -3.50 8.28 -1.57
N VAL A 33 -3.83 9.42 -2.16
CA VAL A 33 -3.01 10.04 -3.21
C VAL A 33 -1.60 10.34 -2.71
N PHE A 34 -1.47 10.91 -1.52
CA PHE A 34 -0.16 11.17 -0.90
C PHE A 34 0.65 9.89 -0.69
N TYR A 35 0.01 8.84 -0.16
CA TYR A 35 0.62 7.55 0.05
C TYR A 35 1.12 6.94 -1.26
N PHE A 36 0.31 6.94 -2.32
CA PHE A 36 0.71 6.44 -3.63
C PHE A 36 1.70 7.35 -4.35
N ALA A 37 1.68 8.66 -4.12
CA ALA A 37 2.67 9.58 -4.68
C ALA A 37 4.08 9.32 -4.13
N ILE A 38 4.19 8.84 -2.88
CA ILE A 38 5.46 8.51 -2.24
C ILE A 38 5.84 7.04 -2.46
N LEU A 39 4.94 6.11 -2.17
CA LEU A 39 5.24 4.67 -2.31
C LEU A 39 5.21 4.21 -3.76
N GLY A 40 4.38 4.82 -4.62
CA GLY A 40 4.28 4.49 -6.03
C GLY A 40 5.62 4.55 -6.77
N PRO A 41 6.38 5.67 -6.75
CA PRO A 41 7.68 5.73 -7.39
C PRO A 41 8.66 4.72 -6.78
N PHE A 42 8.60 4.47 -5.46
CA PHE A 42 9.40 3.43 -4.81
C PHE A 42 9.07 2.03 -5.34
N ALA A 43 7.78 1.70 -5.46
CA ALA A 43 7.34 0.41 -5.97
C ALA A 43 7.70 0.21 -7.44
N VAL A 44 7.56 1.26 -8.26
CA VAL A 44 8.00 1.25 -9.67
C VAL A 44 9.51 1.08 -9.77
N TRP A 45 10.27 1.80 -8.94
CA TRP A 45 11.73 1.68 -8.87
C TRP A 45 12.16 0.26 -8.48
N LEU A 46 11.61 -0.29 -7.38
CA LEU A 46 11.88 -1.65 -6.92
C LEU A 46 11.52 -2.70 -7.97
N ARG A 47 10.39 -2.54 -8.66
CA ARG A 47 9.95 -3.43 -9.75
C ARG A 47 10.89 -3.37 -10.96
N TRP A 48 11.52 -2.23 -11.22
CA TRP A 48 12.53 -2.13 -12.27
C TRP A 48 13.90 -2.66 -11.84
N SER A 49 14.31 -2.44 -10.59
CA SER A 49 15.64 -2.81 -10.09
C SER A 49 15.80 -4.29 -9.80
N SER A 50 14.76 -4.91 -9.25
CA SER A 50 14.74 -6.32 -8.91
C SER A 50 13.44 -6.87 -9.50
N ASP A 51 13.48 -8.00 -10.18
CA ASP A 51 12.26 -8.74 -10.51
C ASP A 51 12.03 -9.80 -9.42
N PRO A 52 11.65 -9.43 -8.18
CA PRO A 52 11.53 -10.39 -7.08
C PRO A 52 10.40 -11.39 -7.32
N LEU A 53 9.43 -11.04 -8.18
CA LEU A 53 8.33 -11.92 -8.56
C LEU A 53 8.58 -12.73 -9.83
N ALA A 54 9.77 -12.62 -10.45
CA ALA A 54 10.11 -13.33 -11.69
C ALA A 54 9.03 -13.21 -12.80
N ILE A 55 8.36 -12.05 -12.89
CA ILE A 55 7.23 -11.85 -13.80
C ILE A 55 7.75 -11.56 -15.22
N LYS A 56 8.98 -11.04 -15.35
CA LYS A 56 9.56 -10.75 -16.68
C LYS A 56 9.82 -12.04 -17.47
N PRO A 57 9.68 -11.99 -18.81
CA PRO A 57 9.90 -13.16 -19.68
C PRO A 57 11.30 -13.77 -19.58
N GLY A 58 12.30 -12.99 -19.15
CA GLY A 58 13.69 -13.41 -19.02
C GLY A 58 14.08 -13.97 -17.65
N THR A 59 13.17 -14.02 -16.68
CA THR A 59 13.48 -14.50 -15.33
C THR A 59 13.18 -16.00 -15.22
N PRO A 60 14.07 -16.82 -14.61
CA PRO A 60 13.84 -18.25 -14.49
C PRO A 60 12.51 -18.53 -13.76
N ARG A 61 11.55 -19.13 -14.47
CA ARG A 61 10.26 -19.55 -13.93
C ARG A 61 10.38 -20.97 -13.38
N GLY A 62 9.93 -21.20 -12.15
CA GLY A 62 9.93 -22.52 -11.50
C GLY A 62 10.75 -22.56 -10.21
N TRP A 63 11.00 -23.76 -9.70
CA TRP A 63 11.85 -23.98 -8.53
C TRP A 63 13.24 -23.41 -8.79
N ARG A 64 13.64 -22.41 -8.00
CA ARG A 64 15.00 -21.86 -8.09
C ARG A 64 15.99 -22.98 -7.78
N PRO A 65 17.02 -23.19 -8.62
CA PRO A 65 18.07 -24.14 -8.30
C PRO A 65 18.71 -23.69 -6.98
N ARG A 66 18.64 -24.56 -5.98
CA ARG A 66 19.31 -24.33 -4.71
C ARG A 66 20.80 -24.41 -5.00
N GLU A 67 21.53 -23.33 -4.77
CA GLU A 67 22.99 -23.37 -4.79
C GLU A 67 23.43 -24.42 -3.78
N SER A 68 24.09 -25.47 -4.27
CA SER A 68 24.60 -26.53 -3.42
C SER A 68 25.74 -25.93 -2.59
N PRO A 69 25.62 -25.85 -1.26
CA PRO A 69 26.75 -25.47 -0.43
C PRO A 69 27.84 -26.53 -0.65
N GLY A 70 29.03 -26.12 -1.06
CA GLY A 70 30.15 -27.03 -1.26
C GLY A 70 30.39 -27.89 -0.02
N GLY A 71 30.60 -29.20 -0.21
CA GLY A 71 30.82 -30.16 0.86
C GLY A 71 30.04 -31.47 0.69
N THR A 72 30.53 -32.53 1.31
CA THR A 72 29.86 -33.84 1.28
C THR A 72 28.54 -33.81 2.06
N SER A 73 27.60 -34.71 1.77
CA SER A 73 26.33 -34.82 2.51
C SER A 73 26.54 -35.10 4.00
N LEU A 74 27.61 -35.82 4.35
CA LEU A 74 27.99 -36.17 5.72
C LEU A 74 28.44 -34.96 6.54
N GLU A 75 29.34 -34.12 6.01
CA GLU A 75 29.78 -32.89 6.68
C GLU A 75 28.63 -31.93 6.98
N ARG A 76 27.60 -31.92 6.12
CA ARG A 76 26.39 -31.10 6.33
C ARG A 76 25.57 -31.59 7.51
N ALA A 77 25.37 -32.89 7.65
CA ALA A 77 24.60 -33.46 8.76
C ALA A 77 25.28 -33.17 10.11
N ILE A 78 26.61 -33.24 10.15
CA ILE A 78 27.41 -32.97 11.36
C ILE A 78 27.31 -31.50 11.80
N ARG A 79 27.18 -30.55 10.87
CA ARG A 79 27.08 -29.11 11.20
C ARG A 79 25.70 -28.67 11.71
N GLN A 80 24.67 -29.52 11.60
CA GLN A 80 23.29 -29.19 11.98
C GLN A 80 22.87 -29.73 13.36
N SER A 81 23.71 -30.54 14.01
CA SER A 81 23.55 -30.98 15.41
C SER A 81 24.21 -30.00 16.37
#